data_AF-A0A0S8FH06-F1
#
_entry.id   AF-A0A0S8FH06-F1
#
_cell.length_a   1.000
_cell.length_b   1.000
_cell.length_c   1.000
_cell.angle_alpha   90.00
_cell.angle_beta   90.00
_cell.angle_gamma   90.00
#
_symmetry.space_group_name_H-M   'P 1'
#
loop_
_entity.id
_entity.type
_entity.pdbx_description
1 polymer ?
#
loop_
_entity_poly.entity_id
_entity_poly.type
_entity_poly.pdbx_seq_one_letter_code
_entity_poly.pdbx_strand_id
1 'polypeptide(L)'
;MTDEATEREFRRVADTFIDLANEHIQTIQKENVGMALLFAAARFNAFVVASHAGTLEKYEGEHDKAVEFFTAEYLRMLRENLDDYRRAFEEAG
;
A
#
# COMPACT_ATOMS: atom_id res chain seq x y z
N MET A 1 -6.32 -23.51 -8.93
CA MET A 1 -5.30 -23.29 -7.88
C MET A 1 -4.94 -21.80 -7.72
N THR A 2 -5.78 -20.86 -8.15
CA THR A 2 -5.22 -19.67 -8.82
C THR A 2 -5.49 -18.30 -8.17
N ASP A 3 -6.43 -18.15 -7.24
CA ASP A 3 -6.73 -16.83 -6.65
C ASP A 3 -6.35 -16.73 -5.18
N GLU A 4 -6.78 -17.69 -4.34
CA GLU A 4 -6.44 -17.67 -2.90
C GLU A 4 -4.94 -17.80 -2.61
N ALA A 5 -4.21 -18.56 -3.42
CA ALA A 5 -2.76 -18.72 -3.24
C ALA A 5 -2.04 -17.39 -3.51
N THR A 6 -2.48 -16.67 -4.54
CA THR A 6 -1.99 -15.33 -4.91
C THR A 6 -2.34 -14.31 -3.83
N GLU A 7 -3.56 -14.35 -3.29
CA GLU A 7 -3.97 -13.47 -2.20
C GLU A 7 -3.17 -13.73 -0.92
N ARG A 8 -2.98 -15.00 -0.55
CA ARG A 8 -2.15 -15.36 0.62
C ARG A 8 -0.72 -14.87 0.46
N GLU A 9 -0.14 -15.02 -0.73
CA GLU A 9 1.21 -14.56 -1.01
C GLU A 9 1.32 -13.03 -0.94
N PHE A 10 0.33 -12.31 -1.49
CA PHE A 10 0.25 -10.86 -1.38
C PHE A 10 0.20 -10.40 0.09
N ARG A 11 -0.68 -11.01 0.90
CA ARG A 11 -0.79 -10.72 2.35
C ARG A 11 0.52 -11.00 3.06
N ARG A 12 1.13 -12.16 2.80
CA ARG A 12 2.42 -12.53 3.39
C ARG A 12 3.51 -11.51 3.10
N VAL A 13 3.56 -10.95 1.89
CA VAL A 13 4.53 -9.89 1.55
C VAL A 13 4.16 -8.58 2.26
N ALA A 14 2.88 -8.20 2.28
CA ALA A 14 2.43 -7.01 2.99
C ALA A 14 2.79 -7.05 4.48
N ASP A 15 2.63 -8.20 5.13
CA ASP A 15 2.95 -8.41 6.54
C ASP A 15 4.44 -8.13 6.84
N THR A 16 5.36 -8.46 5.91
CA THR A 16 6.78 -8.14 6.11
C THR A 16 7.07 -6.64 6.23
N PHE A 17 6.28 -5.80 5.56
CA PHE A 17 6.40 -4.34 5.70
C PHE A 17 5.80 -3.85 7.02
N ILE A 18 4.74 -4.50 7.50
CA ILE A 18 4.13 -4.20 8.80
C ILE A 18 5.06 -4.60 9.94
N ASP A 19 5.72 -5.76 9.86
CA ASP A 19 6.73 -6.19 10.83
C ASP A 19 7.85 -5.15 10.97
N LEU A 20 8.39 -4.68 9.85
CA LEU A 20 9.40 -3.63 9.84
C LEU A 20 8.88 -2.30 10.42
N ALA A 21 7.63 -1.93 10.11
CA ALA A 21 7.00 -0.75 10.70
C ALA A 21 6.87 -0.89 12.22
N ASN A 22 6.51 -2.08 12.71
CA ASN A 22 6.40 -2.40 14.14
C ASN A 22 7.76 -2.32 14.87
N GLU A 23 8.86 -2.60 14.19
CA GLU A 23 10.21 -2.35 14.71
C GLU A 23 10.50 -0.84 14.80
N HIS A 24 10.15 -0.06 13.77
CA HIS A 24 10.39 1.38 13.77
C HIS A 24 9.58 2.15 14.83
N ILE A 25 8.33 1.75 15.12
CA ILE A 25 7.51 2.43 16.13
C ILE A 25 8.09 2.31 17.56
N GLN A 26 9.06 1.42 17.79
CA GLN A 26 9.77 1.35 19.08
C GLN A 26 10.62 2.59 19.35
N THR A 27 10.97 3.36 18.30
CA THR A 27 11.88 4.52 18.40
C THR A 27 11.32 5.79 17.77
N ILE A 28 10.32 5.68 16.90
CA ILE A 28 9.72 6.79 16.15
C ILE A 28 8.20 6.82 16.42
N GLN A 29 7.60 8.01 16.46
CA GLN A 29 6.14 8.15 16.60
C GLN A 29 5.41 7.38 15.48
N LYS A 30 4.36 6.64 15.84
CA LYS A 30 3.62 5.77 14.91
C LYS A 30 3.04 6.53 13.71
N GLU A 31 2.64 7.79 13.91
CA GLU A 31 2.14 8.68 12.85
C GLU A 31 3.22 8.96 11.80
N ASN A 32 4.47 9.17 12.25
CA ASN A 32 5.61 9.38 11.35
C ASN A 32 5.98 8.10 10.60
N VAL A 33 5.91 6.93 11.25
CA VAL A 33 6.12 5.64 10.59
C VAL A 33 5.04 5.37 9.54
N GLY A 34 3.78 5.68 9.85
CA GLY A 34 2.67 5.61 8.88
C GLY A 34 2.89 6.50 7.66
N MET A 35 3.32 7.75 7.87
CA MET A 35 3.68 8.65 6.76
C MET A 35 4.88 8.14 5.96
N ALA A 36 5.88 7.54 6.62
CA ALA A 36 7.03 6.95 5.95
C ALA A 36 6.62 5.75 5.07
N LEU A 37 5.69 4.90 5.53
CA LEU A 37 5.12 3.81 4.74
C LEU A 37 4.40 4.32 3.49
N LEU A 38 3.56 5.35 3.64
CA LEU A 38 2.87 5.97 2.50
C LEU A 38 3.88 6.52 1.46
N PHE A 39 4.93 7.18 1.93
CA PHE A 39 5.99 7.69 1.05
C PHE A 39 6.80 6.56 0.39
N ALA A 40 7.11 5.49 1.12
CA ALA A 40 7.79 4.32 0.58
C ALA A 40 6.97 3.63 -0.52
N ALA A 41 5.67 3.44 -0.28
CA ALA A 41 4.75 2.90 -1.28
C ALA A 41 4.70 3.77 -2.55
N ALA A 42 4.60 5.09 -2.40
CA ALA A 42 4.61 6.01 -3.54
C ALA A 42 5.90 5.90 -4.38
N ARG A 43 7.06 5.84 -3.72
CA ARG A 43 8.36 5.68 -4.41
C ARG A 43 8.47 4.35 -5.13
N PHE A 44 8.04 3.27 -4.49
CA PHE A 44 8.10 1.94 -5.08
C PHE A 44 7.14 1.85 -6.29
N ASN A 45 5.92 2.35 -6.17
CA ASN A 45 4.95 2.35 -7.26
C ASN A 45 5.42 3.21 -8.44
N ALA A 46 6.04 4.37 -8.18
CA ALA A 46 6.66 5.18 -9.23
C ALA A 46 7.79 4.42 -9.96
N PHE A 47 8.63 3.69 -9.22
CA PHE A 47 9.64 2.82 -9.81
C PHE A 47 9.02 1.71 -10.68
N VAL A 48 7.93 1.08 -10.23
CA VAL A 48 7.20 0.08 -11.01
C VAL A 48 6.75 0.68 -12.34
N VAL A 49 6.08 1.84 -12.35
CA VAL A 49 5.66 2.51 -13.60
C VAL A 49 6.86 2.81 -14.50
N ALA A 50 7.91 3.43 -13.96
CA ALA A 50 9.10 3.79 -14.72
C ALA A 50 9.79 2.57 -15.36
N SER A 51 9.82 1.42 -14.66
CA SER A 51 10.41 0.18 -15.17
C SER A 51 9.63 -0.45 -16.34
N HIS A 52 8.34 -0.14 -16.50
CA HIS A 52 7.52 -0.65 -17.60
C HIS A 52 7.52 0.26 -18.83
N ALA A 53 7.69 1.57 -18.63
CA ALA A 53 7.59 2.56 -19.70
C ALA A 53 8.70 2.42 -20.77
N GLY A 54 9.95 2.16 -20.37
CA GLY A 54 11.11 1.96 -21.27
C GLY A 54 11.52 3.17 -22.15
N THR A 55 10.68 4.20 -22.24
CA THR A 55 10.89 5.47 -22.97
C THR A 55 10.16 6.60 -22.25
N LEU A 56 10.61 7.84 -22.46
CA LEU A 56 9.96 9.02 -21.88
C LEU A 56 8.51 9.19 -22.37
N GLU A 57 8.26 9.02 -23.66
CA GLU A 57 6.91 9.15 -24.26
C GLU A 57 5.90 8.19 -23.62
N LYS A 58 6.28 6.91 -23.45
CA LYS A 58 5.42 5.94 -22.76
C LYS A 58 5.22 6.28 -21.29
N TYR A 59 6.27 6.75 -20.61
CA TYR A 59 6.18 7.14 -19.21
C TYR A 59 5.20 8.30 -19.02
N GLU A 60 5.28 9.32 -19.87
CA GLU A 60 4.36 10.46 -19.86
C GLU A 60 2.92 10.02 -20.18
N GLY A 61 2.74 9.09 -21.13
CA GLY A 61 1.42 8.53 -21.46
C GLY A 61 0.80 7.64 -20.37
N GLU A 62 1.61 7.08 -19.47
CA GLU A 62 1.17 6.23 -18.35
C GLU A 62 1.06 6.99 -17.02
N HIS A 63 1.69 8.16 -16.91
CA HIS A 63 1.81 8.93 -15.66
C HIS A 63 0.47 9.15 -14.96
N ASP A 64 -0.49 9.79 -15.63
CA ASP A 64 -1.76 10.16 -15.01
C ASP A 64 -2.62 8.94 -14.67
N LYS A 65 -2.56 7.91 -15.53
CA LYS A 65 -3.26 6.62 -15.29
C LYS A 65 -2.70 5.91 -14.07
N ALA A 66 -1.38 5.95 -13.87
CA ALA A 66 -0.75 5.37 -12.71
C ALA A 66 -1.16 6.11 -11.43
N VAL A 67 -1.17 7.45 -11.45
CA VAL A 67 -1.63 8.26 -10.32
C VAL A 67 -3.08 7.91 -9.96
N GLU A 68 -3.98 7.87 -10.94
CA GLU A 68 -5.38 7.49 -10.72
C GLU A 68 -5.50 6.09 -10.12
N PHE A 69 -4.81 5.11 -10.71
CA PHE A 69 -4.85 3.73 -10.26
C PHE A 69 -4.36 3.56 -8.81
N PHE A 70 -3.16 4.03 -8.49
CA PHE A 70 -2.58 3.80 -7.16
C PHE A 70 -3.30 4.59 -6.06
N THR A 71 -3.83 5.78 -6.36
CA THR A 71 -4.61 6.55 -5.38
C THR A 71 -5.97 5.91 -5.11
N ALA A 72 -6.64 5.38 -6.14
CA ALA A 72 -7.89 4.64 -6.00
C ALA A 72 -7.72 3.36 -5.18
N GLU A 73 -6.68 2.57 -5.48
CA GLU A 73 -6.39 1.33 -4.74
C GLU A 73 -6.04 1.61 -3.27
N TYR A 74 -5.20 2.61 -2.99
CA TYR A 74 -4.90 3.00 -1.62
C TYR A 74 -6.16 3.42 -0.86
N LEU A 75 -7.02 4.25 -1.47
CA LEU A 75 -8.27 4.69 -0.84
C LEU A 75 -9.21 3.52 -0.55
N ARG A 76 -9.32 2.56 -1.47
CA ARG A 76 -10.13 1.35 -1.29
C ARG A 76 -9.63 0.54 -0.10
N MET A 77 -8.34 0.19 -0.07
CA MET A 77 -7.75 -0.61 1.01
C MET A 77 -7.82 0.11 2.36
N LEU A 78 -7.58 1.42 2.39
CA LEU A 78 -7.67 2.20 3.63
C LEU A 78 -9.10 2.18 4.20
N ARG A 79 -10.11 2.35 3.34
CA ARG A 79 -11.52 2.29 3.77
C ARG A 79 -11.89 0.93 4.33
N GLU A 80 -11.51 -0.15 3.65
CA GLU A 80 -11.75 -1.52 4.10
C GLU A 80 -11.17 -1.74 5.51
N ASN A 81 -9.90 -1.37 5.74
CA ASN A 81 -9.26 -1.52 7.05
C ASN A 81 -9.91 -0.65 8.14
N LEU A 82 -10.33 0.59 7.81
CA LEU A 82 -11.02 1.45 8.77
C LEU A 82 -12.41 0.93 9.14
N ASP A 83 -13.12 0.34 8.18
CA ASP A 83 -14.41 -0.29 8.43
C ASP A 83 -14.25 -1.56 9.28
N ASP A 84 -13.16 -2.31 9.15
CA ASP A 84 -12.85 -3.44 10.04
C ASP A 84 -12.67 -2.97 11.49
N TYR A 85 -11.93 -1.87 11.71
CA TYR A 85 -11.83 -1.27 13.05
C TYR A 85 -13.18 -0.78 13.57
N ARG A 86 -14.04 -0.20 12.71
CA ARG A 86 -15.40 0.20 13.11
C ARG A 86 -16.19 -0.99 13.65
N ARG A 87 -16.20 -2.11 12.93
CA ARG A 87 -16.89 -3.33 13.36
C ARG A 87 -16.34 -3.85 14.67
N ALA A 88 -15.02 -3.85 14.85
CA ALA A 88 -14.40 -4.27 16.11
C ALA A 88 -14.85 -3.39 17.31
N PHE A 89 -15.04 -2.09 17.11
CA PHE A 89 -15.60 -1.21 18.15
C PHE A 89 -17.08 -1.45 18.41
N GLU A 90 -17.87 -1.75 17.38
CA GLU A 90 -19.30 -2.09 17.51
C GLU A 90 -19.52 -3.42 18.26
N GLU A 91 -18.65 -4.42 18.06
CA GLU A 91 -18.72 -5.72 18.74
C GLU A 91 -18.23 -5.67 20.20
N ALA A 92 -17.40 -4.69 20.55
CA ALA A 92 -16.83 -4.55 21.90
C ALA A 92 -17.72 -3.74 22.87
N GLY A 93 -18.77 -3.08 22.38
CA GLY A 93 -19.71 -2.25 23.16
C GLY A 93 -21.01 -2.97 23.47
#